data_AF-A0A8T5A8Y7-F1
#
_entry.id   AF-A0A8T5A8Y7-F1
#
_cell.length_a   1.000
_cell.length_b   1.000
_cell.length_c   1.000
_cell.angle_alpha   90.00
_cell.angle_beta   90.00
_cell.angle_gamma   90.00
#
_symmetry.space_group_name_H-M   'P 1'
#
loop_
_entity.id
_entity.type
_entity.pdbx_description
1 polymer ?
#
loop_
_entity_poly.entity_id
_entity_poly.type
_entity_poly.pdbx_seq_one_letter_code
_entity_poly.pdbx_strand_id
1 'polypeptide(L)'
;MDMRIGARNIALIAIFSALQLVISRLPGIPVYGVSGAKIEPQLILMPVMGIILGPWIGGLAAFIGNFIAWLIPSTTLFGMLMLPTVPIGTIVCGALSREGGKSDWKLASVILTLLNILWYISPPGLLVPYYPLLHLLALAFILLLRDKIQSYIRSDVKRKFAIGATIASFSGMMANHMTGNLIYIASVNYFVQLRGVKDALVKLGFSWLTSGLPKIDPTGLGAIFTILFPVSVIERIALTIISALICIGVTYTLKRSGFRF
;
A
#
# COMPACT_ATOMS: atom_id res chain seq x y z
N MET A 1 11.46 -22.67 -10.86
CA MET A 1 9.99 -22.57 -10.81
C MET A 1 9.62 -21.47 -11.79
N ASP A 2 9.21 -21.84 -12.99
CA ASP A 2 8.97 -20.89 -14.07
C ASP A 2 7.64 -20.16 -13.86
N MET A 3 7.72 -18.89 -13.49
CA MET A 3 6.57 -17.99 -13.58
C MET A 3 6.29 -17.70 -15.07
N ARG A 4 5.57 -18.61 -15.74
CA ARG A 4 5.07 -18.33 -17.08
C ARG A 4 3.87 -17.38 -16.97
N ILE A 5 4.12 -16.09 -17.20
CA ILE A 5 3.06 -15.08 -17.27
C ILE A 5 2.28 -15.32 -18.58
N GLY A 6 1.05 -15.84 -18.47
CA GLY A 6 0.19 -16.05 -19.63
C GLY A 6 -0.43 -14.74 -20.15
N ALA A 7 -0.94 -14.75 -21.39
CA ALA A 7 -1.55 -13.59 -22.03
C ALA A 7 -2.68 -12.95 -21.19
N ARG A 8 -3.50 -13.76 -20.51
CA ARG A 8 -4.53 -13.26 -19.58
C ARG A 8 -3.94 -12.44 -18.43
N ASN A 9 -2.80 -12.86 -17.86
CA ASN A 9 -2.16 -12.14 -16.77
C ASN A 9 -1.61 -10.79 -17.27
N ILE A 10 -1.00 -10.77 -18.46
CA ILE A 10 -0.52 -9.53 -19.09
C ILE A 10 -1.67 -8.55 -19.30
N ALA A 11 -2.80 -9.02 -19.86
CA ALA A 11 -3.97 -8.20 -20.07
C ALA A 11 -4.53 -7.62 -18.77
N LEU A 12 -4.62 -8.43 -17.71
CA LEU A 12 -5.08 -7.96 -16.39
C LEU A 12 -4.11 -6.95 -15.78
N ILE A 13 -2.80 -7.19 -15.86
CA ILE A 13 -1.78 -6.25 -15.41
C ILE A 13 -1.96 -4.91 -16.13
N ALA A 14 -2.09 -4.92 -17.46
CA ALA A 14 -2.26 -3.70 -18.25
C ALA A 14 -3.54 -2.94 -17.88
N ILE A 15 -4.68 -3.63 -17.78
CA ILE A 15 -5.99 -3.02 -17.47
C ILE A 15 -5.98 -2.39 -16.07
N PHE A 16 -5.52 -3.12 -15.05
CA PHE A 16 -5.52 -2.61 -13.68
C PHE A 16 -4.47 -1.51 -13.47
N SER A 17 -3.32 -1.59 -14.14
CA SER A 17 -2.32 -0.51 -14.14
C SER A 17 -2.88 0.77 -14.76
N ALA A 18 -3.57 0.65 -15.91
CA ALA A 18 -4.20 1.80 -16.57
C ALA A 18 -5.32 2.40 -15.73
N LEU A 19 -6.17 1.57 -15.11
CA LEU A 19 -7.22 2.04 -14.21
C LEU A 19 -6.62 2.79 -13.00
N GLN A 20 -5.57 2.25 -12.40
CA GLN A 20 -4.86 2.91 -11.31
C GLN A 20 -4.26 4.25 -11.73
N LEU A 21 -3.65 4.32 -12.92
CA LEU A 21 -3.15 5.57 -13.50
C LEU A 21 -4.29 6.60 -13.65
N VAL A 22 -5.43 6.22 -14.22
CA VAL A 22 -6.56 7.14 -14.42
C VAL A 22 -7.06 7.69 -13.09
N ILE A 23 -7.25 6.83 -12.08
CA ILE A 23 -7.71 7.28 -10.76
C ILE A 23 -6.67 8.17 -10.07
N SER A 24 -5.37 7.93 -10.27
CA SER A 24 -4.31 8.77 -9.67
C SER A 24 -4.34 10.23 -10.13
N ARG A 25 -5.07 10.54 -11.21
CA ARG A 25 -5.23 11.92 -11.70
C ARG A 25 -6.27 12.72 -10.91
N LEU A 26 -7.08 12.07 -10.08
CA LEU A 26 -8.03 12.75 -9.21
C LEU A 26 -7.31 13.51 -8.08
N PRO A 27 -7.92 14.56 -7.51
CA PRO A 27 -7.36 15.27 -6.38
C PRO A 27 -7.05 14.33 -5.19
N GLY A 28 -5.78 14.32 -4.76
CA GLY A 28 -5.34 13.59 -3.57
C GLY A 28 -5.22 14.45 -2.33
N ILE A 29 -4.94 13.83 -1.19
CA ILE A 29 -4.79 14.51 0.11
C ILE A 29 -3.33 14.94 0.27
N PRO A 30 -3.01 16.22 0.57
CA PRO A 30 -1.62 16.67 0.70
C PRO A 30 -0.84 15.90 1.79
N VAL A 31 0.40 15.53 1.48
CA VAL A 31 1.32 14.97 2.48
C VAL A 31 1.96 16.12 3.25
N TYR A 32 1.83 16.07 4.58
CA TYR A 32 2.40 17.12 5.44
C TYR A 32 3.92 17.24 5.26
N GLY A 33 4.41 18.47 5.16
CA GLY A 33 5.85 18.77 5.08
C GLY A 33 6.55 18.36 3.79
N VAL A 34 5.80 17.88 2.78
CA VAL A 34 6.31 17.53 1.45
C VAL A 34 5.58 18.33 0.39
N SER A 35 6.26 19.30 -0.21
CA SER A 35 5.67 20.14 -1.25
C SER A 35 5.28 19.31 -2.48
N GLY A 36 4.03 19.44 -2.90
CA GLY A 36 3.49 18.78 -4.11
C GLY A 36 3.15 17.30 -3.95
N ALA A 37 3.57 16.63 -2.89
CA ALA A 37 3.25 15.23 -2.66
C ALA A 37 1.83 15.06 -2.11
N LYS A 38 1.15 14.02 -2.57
CA LYS A 38 -0.23 13.72 -2.21
C LYS A 38 -0.38 12.22 -1.93
N ILE A 39 -1.25 11.90 -0.99
CA ILE A 39 -1.86 10.58 -0.87
C ILE A 39 -2.83 10.47 -2.03
N GLU A 40 -2.41 9.72 -3.03
CA GLU A 40 -3.14 9.63 -4.28
C GLU A 40 -4.32 8.64 -4.16
N PRO A 41 -5.50 8.97 -4.71
CA PRO A 41 -6.74 8.24 -4.45
C PRO A 41 -6.78 6.83 -5.06
N GLN A 42 -5.88 6.49 -5.99
CA GLN A 42 -5.85 5.16 -6.59
C GLN A 42 -5.52 4.03 -5.61
N LEU A 43 -5.01 4.35 -4.42
CA LEU A 43 -4.86 3.37 -3.34
C LEU A 43 -6.18 2.66 -2.99
N ILE A 44 -7.34 3.23 -3.29
CA ILE A 44 -8.64 2.58 -3.06
C ILE A 44 -8.84 1.32 -3.93
N LEU A 45 -8.10 1.17 -5.03
CA LEU A 45 -8.12 -0.03 -5.87
C LEU A 45 -7.23 -1.16 -5.35
N MET A 46 -6.39 -0.88 -4.36
CA MET A 46 -5.41 -1.82 -3.84
C MET A 46 -6.03 -3.16 -3.40
N PRO A 47 -7.18 -3.20 -2.67
CA PRO A 47 -7.81 -4.47 -2.31
C PRO A 47 -8.48 -5.16 -3.49
N VAL A 48 -9.03 -4.40 -4.45
CA VAL A 48 -9.62 -4.94 -5.69
C VAL A 48 -8.55 -5.72 -6.45
N MET A 49 -7.40 -5.10 -6.71
CA MET A 49 -6.27 -5.73 -7.39
C MET A 49 -5.76 -6.95 -6.61
N GLY A 50 -5.62 -6.82 -5.29
CA GLY A 50 -5.09 -7.89 -4.45
C GLY A 50 -6.01 -9.11 -4.42
N ILE A 51 -7.28 -8.91 -4.09
CA ILE A 51 -8.25 -9.99 -3.92
C ILE A 51 -8.55 -10.69 -5.25
N ILE A 52 -8.67 -9.92 -6.35
CA ILE A 52 -9.02 -10.50 -7.67
C ILE A 52 -7.78 -11.13 -8.32
N LEU A 53 -6.64 -10.45 -8.36
CA LEU A 53 -5.46 -10.91 -9.10
C LEU A 53 -4.50 -11.75 -8.26
N GLY A 54 -4.68 -11.75 -6.93
CA GLY A 54 -3.73 -12.34 -6.00
C GLY A 54 -2.51 -11.44 -5.75
N PRO A 55 -1.59 -11.88 -4.87
CA PRO A 55 -0.54 -11.02 -4.36
C PRO A 55 0.47 -10.61 -5.43
N TRP A 56 0.89 -11.53 -6.29
CA TRP A 56 1.97 -11.28 -7.26
C TRP A 56 1.50 -10.54 -8.50
N ILE A 57 0.44 -11.03 -9.15
CA ILE A 57 -0.11 -10.36 -10.35
C ILE A 57 -0.75 -9.02 -9.95
N GLY A 58 -1.46 -8.97 -8.82
CA GLY A 58 -1.99 -7.72 -8.27
C GLY A 58 -0.89 -6.76 -7.87
N GLY A 59 0.13 -7.22 -7.14
CA GLY A 59 1.26 -6.39 -6.74
C GLY A 59 2.05 -5.84 -7.92
N LEU A 60 2.25 -6.62 -8.98
CA LEU A 60 2.91 -6.18 -10.20
C LEU A 60 2.07 -5.15 -10.97
N ALA A 61 0.75 -5.38 -11.10
CA ALA A 61 -0.17 -4.39 -11.67
C ALA A 61 -0.15 -3.08 -10.86
N ALA A 62 -0.16 -3.19 -9.53
CA ALA A 62 -0.08 -2.05 -8.63
C ALA A 62 1.24 -1.26 -8.79
N PHE A 63 2.35 -1.97 -9.00
CA PHE A 63 3.66 -1.37 -9.18
C PHE A 63 3.76 -0.65 -10.51
N ILE A 64 3.34 -1.28 -11.61
CA ILE A 64 3.35 -0.67 -12.93
C ILE A 64 2.43 0.56 -12.96
N GLY A 65 1.23 0.46 -12.38
CA GLY A 65 0.31 1.59 -12.23
C GLY A 65 0.95 2.76 -11.49
N ASN A 66 1.58 2.51 -10.33
CA ASN A 66 2.31 3.54 -9.58
C ASN A 66 3.51 4.11 -10.35
N PHE A 67 4.26 3.26 -11.06
CA PHE A 67 5.41 3.68 -11.83
C PHE A 67 5.02 4.65 -12.94
N ILE A 68 3.98 4.32 -13.70
CA ILE A 68 3.47 5.20 -14.76
C ILE A 68 2.84 6.46 -14.16
N ALA A 69 2.12 6.33 -13.04
CA ALA A 69 1.55 7.47 -12.32
C ALA A 69 2.63 8.44 -11.83
N TRP A 70 3.79 7.94 -11.41
CA TRP A 70 4.94 8.78 -11.01
C TRP A 70 5.60 9.50 -12.20
N LEU A 71 5.60 8.91 -13.39
CA LEU A 71 6.17 9.54 -14.58
C LEU A 71 5.41 10.78 -15.05
N ILE A 72 4.14 10.96 -14.65
CA ILE A 72 3.25 12.01 -15.16
C ILE A 72 2.49 12.62 -13.97
N PRO A 73 2.46 13.96 -13.73
CA PRO A 73 3.10 15.03 -14.47
C PRO A 73 4.51 15.42 -13.95
N SER A 74 4.89 15.01 -12.74
CA SER A 74 6.15 15.43 -12.11
C SER A 74 6.89 14.27 -11.46
N THR A 75 8.11 14.02 -11.91
CA THR A 75 8.99 13.01 -11.37
C THR A 75 9.85 13.58 -10.25
N THR A 76 9.63 13.08 -9.04
CA THR A 76 10.42 13.43 -7.85
C THR A 76 11.08 12.20 -7.26
N LEU A 77 12.24 12.36 -6.63
CA LEU A 77 12.91 11.29 -5.89
C LEU A 77 12.01 10.77 -4.76
N PHE A 78 11.32 11.66 -4.04
CA PHE A 78 10.35 11.24 -3.02
C PHE A 78 9.21 10.39 -3.58
N GLY A 79 8.61 10.81 -4.71
CA GLY A 79 7.58 10.02 -5.39
C GLY A 79 8.10 8.66 -5.87
N MET A 80 9.36 8.60 -6.33
CA MET A 80 10.01 7.35 -6.73
C MET A 80 10.16 6.39 -5.54
N LEU A 81 10.52 6.91 -4.36
CA LEU A 81 10.63 6.10 -3.15
C LEU A 81 9.28 5.57 -2.70
N MET A 82 8.18 6.29 -2.98
CA MET A 82 6.81 5.90 -2.64
C MET A 82 6.21 4.81 -3.54
N LEU A 83 6.86 4.46 -4.67
CA LEU A 83 6.40 3.41 -5.59
C LEU A 83 5.98 2.09 -4.91
N PRO A 84 6.67 1.57 -3.87
CA PRO A 84 6.33 0.29 -3.24
C PRO A 84 5.08 0.31 -2.36
N THR A 85 4.55 1.48 -2.00
CA THR A 85 3.43 1.61 -1.03
C THR A 85 2.18 0.83 -1.43
N VAL A 86 1.63 1.12 -2.62
CA VAL A 86 0.45 0.43 -3.15
C VAL A 86 0.72 -1.05 -3.43
N PRO A 87 1.83 -1.45 -4.08
CA PRO A 87 2.21 -2.86 -4.25
C PRO A 87 2.24 -3.66 -2.95
N ILE A 88 2.86 -3.14 -1.89
CA ILE A 88 2.95 -3.85 -0.60
C ILE A 88 1.56 -4.08 -0.01
N GLY A 89 0.72 -3.04 0.00
CA GLY A 89 -0.66 -3.19 0.48
C GLY A 89 -1.48 -4.15 -0.40
N THR A 90 -1.30 -4.13 -1.72
CA THR A 90 -1.95 -5.06 -2.65
C THR A 90 -1.49 -6.50 -2.44
N ILE A 91 -0.20 -6.73 -2.19
CA ILE A 91 0.35 -8.04 -1.85
C ILE A 91 -0.29 -8.55 -0.56
N VAL A 92 -0.43 -7.72 0.47
CA VAL A 92 -1.09 -8.11 1.72
C VAL A 92 -2.56 -8.50 1.49
N CYS A 93 -3.33 -7.68 0.76
CA CYS A 93 -4.71 -8.01 0.38
C CYS A 93 -4.78 -9.34 -0.39
N GLY A 94 -3.88 -9.53 -1.35
CA GLY A 94 -3.83 -10.72 -2.18
C GLY A 94 -3.44 -11.96 -1.40
N ALA A 95 -2.44 -11.88 -0.53
CA ALA A 95 -2.01 -12.99 0.32
C ALA A 95 -3.13 -13.47 1.23
N LEU A 96 -3.93 -12.55 1.79
CA LEU A 96 -5.10 -12.90 2.62
C LEU A 96 -6.27 -13.50 1.83
N SER A 97 -6.26 -13.41 0.49
CA SER A 97 -7.30 -13.96 -0.38
C SER A 97 -6.95 -15.35 -0.96
N ARG A 98 -5.70 -15.79 -0.82
CA ARG A 98 -5.18 -17.02 -1.42
C ARG A 98 -5.00 -18.11 -0.35
N GLU A 99 -5.17 -19.36 -0.77
CA GLU A 99 -5.11 -20.54 0.09
C GLU A 99 -3.79 -21.26 -0.12
N GLY A 100 -3.07 -21.55 0.96
CA GLY A 100 -1.88 -22.38 0.97
C GLY A 100 -0.66 -21.82 0.20
N GLY A 101 0.51 -22.40 0.49
CA GLY A 101 1.76 -22.09 -0.23
C GLY A 101 2.50 -20.83 0.26
N LYS A 102 3.23 -20.17 -0.64
CA LYS A 102 4.10 -19.01 -0.34
C LYS A 102 3.35 -17.67 -0.22
N SER A 103 2.02 -17.69 -0.14
CA SER A 103 1.17 -16.51 -0.35
C SER A 103 -0.14 -16.61 0.42
N ASP A 104 -0.02 -16.75 1.75
CA ASP A 104 -1.11 -16.92 2.69
C ASP A 104 -1.09 -15.83 3.78
N TRP A 105 -1.86 -16.02 4.84
CA TRP A 105 -1.87 -15.13 6.00
C TRP A 105 -0.49 -14.95 6.64
N LYS A 106 0.44 -15.93 6.51
CA LYS A 106 1.80 -15.83 7.06
C LYS A 106 2.62 -14.80 6.29
N LEU A 107 2.48 -14.75 4.96
CA LEU A 107 3.11 -13.70 4.16
C LEU A 107 2.61 -12.32 4.61
N ALA A 108 1.29 -12.17 4.74
CA ALA A 108 0.70 -10.91 5.22
C ALA A 108 1.16 -10.54 6.64
N SER A 109 1.22 -11.52 7.56
CA SER A 109 1.70 -11.28 8.92
C SER A 109 3.17 -10.91 8.95
N VAL A 110 4.03 -11.60 8.19
CA VAL A 110 5.47 -11.27 8.13
C VAL A 110 5.68 -9.85 7.62
N ILE A 111 4.99 -9.46 6.55
CA ILE A 111 5.09 -8.09 6.02
C ILE A 111 4.69 -7.07 7.11
N LEU A 112 3.51 -7.23 7.73
CA LEU A 112 3.07 -6.28 8.76
C LEU A 112 3.95 -6.32 10.00
N THR A 113 4.44 -7.48 10.44
CA THR A 113 5.38 -7.59 11.56
C THR A 113 6.67 -6.83 11.27
N LEU A 114 7.26 -7.02 10.09
CA LEU A 114 8.49 -6.30 9.71
C LEU A 114 8.26 -4.79 9.65
N LEU A 115 7.15 -4.33 9.07
CA LEU A 115 6.81 -2.91 9.01
C LEU A 115 6.62 -2.31 10.41
N ASN A 116 5.97 -3.03 11.33
CA ASN A 116 5.82 -2.57 12.72
C ASN A 116 7.15 -2.57 13.47
N ILE A 117 8.02 -3.59 13.29
CA ILE A 117 9.36 -3.62 13.89
C ILE A 117 10.18 -2.42 13.40
N LEU A 118 10.18 -2.16 12.09
CA LEU A 118 10.88 -1.01 11.51
C LEU A 118 10.42 0.32 12.09
N TRP A 119 9.12 0.45 12.41
CA TRP A 119 8.62 1.62 13.13
C TRP A 119 9.23 1.70 14.53
N TYR A 120 9.15 0.63 15.32
CA TYR A 120 9.59 0.63 16.72
C TYR A 120 11.10 0.80 16.90
N ILE A 121 11.91 0.49 15.90
CA ILE A 121 13.35 0.76 15.92
C ILE A 121 13.72 2.12 15.30
N SER A 122 12.75 2.85 14.75
CA SER A 122 12.97 4.20 14.22
C SER A 122 12.94 5.23 15.36
N PRO A 123 13.72 6.34 15.29
CA PRO A 123 13.68 7.36 16.33
C PRO A 123 12.27 7.95 16.58
N PRO A 124 11.46 8.27 15.56
CA PRO A 124 10.08 8.71 15.79
C PRO A 124 9.20 7.64 16.46
N GLY A 125 9.43 6.35 16.17
CA GLY A 125 8.66 5.28 16.76
C GLY A 125 8.98 5.01 18.23
N LEU A 126 10.19 5.35 18.68
CA LEU A 126 10.54 5.37 20.10
C LEU A 126 9.84 6.52 20.85
N LEU A 127 9.67 7.67 20.19
CA LEU A 127 9.01 8.85 20.76
C LEU A 127 7.48 8.75 20.74
N VAL A 128 6.93 8.07 19.74
CA VAL A 128 5.47 7.95 19.51
C VAL A 128 5.08 6.47 19.37
N PRO A 129 5.24 5.64 20.42
CA PRO A 129 5.07 4.19 20.34
C PRO A 129 3.62 3.76 20.11
N TYR A 130 2.65 4.63 20.35
CA TYR A 130 1.22 4.37 20.14
C TYR A 130 0.75 4.63 18.70
N TYR A 131 1.58 5.29 17.86
CA TYR A 131 1.20 5.64 16.50
C TYR A 131 0.78 4.42 15.64
N PRO A 132 1.42 3.25 15.73
CA PRO A 132 1.03 2.05 14.97
C PRO A 132 -0.22 1.33 15.49
N LEU A 133 -1.07 1.94 16.33
CA LEU A 133 -2.22 1.26 16.93
C LEU A 133 -3.09 0.50 15.92
N LEU A 134 -3.43 1.14 14.79
CA LEU A 134 -4.22 0.50 13.74
C LEU A 134 -3.44 -0.61 13.00
N HIS A 135 -2.13 -0.45 12.85
CA HIS A 135 -1.26 -1.43 12.21
C HIS A 135 -1.09 -2.69 13.06
N LEU A 136 -0.98 -2.53 14.38
CA LEU A 136 -1.00 -3.63 15.34
C LEU A 136 -2.37 -4.32 15.36
N LEU A 137 -3.47 -3.56 15.26
CA LEU A 137 -4.81 -4.12 15.15
C LEU A 137 -4.97 -4.96 13.87
N ALA A 138 -4.44 -4.48 12.74
CA ALA A 138 -4.43 -5.25 11.49
C ALA A 138 -3.63 -6.56 11.65
N LEU A 139 -2.44 -6.49 12.24
CA LEU A 139 -1.64 -7.67 12.53
C LEU A 139 -2.38 -8.65 13.47
N ALA A 140 -3.03 -8.13 14.51
CA ALA A 140 -3.84 -8.93 15.43
C ALA A 140 -4.98 -9.66 14.69
N PHE A 141 -5.72 -8.98 13.81
CA PHE A 141 -6.75 -9.65 13.00
C PHE A 141 -6.17 -10.78 12.14
N ILE A 142 -5.02 -10.57 11.51
CA ILE A 142 -4.35 -11.61 10.71
C ILE A 142 -3.97 -12.81 11.58
N LEU A 143 -3.33 -12.58 12.73
CA LEU A 143 -2.83 -13.65 13.59
C LEU A 143 -3.94 -14.42 14.31
N LEU A 144 -5.05 -13.76 14.62
CA LEU A 144 -6.22 -14.35 15.28
C LEU A 144 -7.11 -15.12 14.30
N LEU A 145 -7.31 -14.60 13.09
CA LEU A 145 -8.24 -15.19 12.12
C LEU A 145 -7.54 -16.11 11.11
N ARG A 146 -6.28 -15.85 10.76
CA ARG A 146 -5.45 -16.72 9.90
C ARG A 146 -6.18 -17.10 8.60
N ASP A 147 -6.23 -18.38 8.28
CA ASP A 147 -6.93 -18.96 7.13
C ASP A 147 -8.44 -18.67 7.10
N LYS A 148 -9.04 -18.27 8.24
CA LYS A 148 -10.45 -17.87 8.30
C LYS A 148 -10.73 -16.62 7.45
N ILE A 149 -9.74 -15.74 7.26
CA ILE A 149 -9.89 -14.56 6.39
C ILE A 149 -10.10 -15.00 4.95
N GLN A 150 -9.26 -15.93 4.48
CA GLN A 150 -9.37 -16.50 3.13
C GLN A 150 -10.70 -17.25 2.96
N SER A 151 -11.10 -18.07 3.94
CA SER A 151 -12.35 -18.82 3.83
C SER A 151 -13.57 -17.90 3.80
N TYR A 152 -13.50 -16.77 4.50
CA TYR A 152 -14.51 -15.72 4.43
C TYR A 152 -14.55 -15.05 3.05
N ILE A 153 -13.41 -14.71 2.46
CA ILE A 153 -13.32 -14.12 1.11
C ILE A 153 -13.86 -15.09 0.03
N ARG A 154 -13.62 -16.39 0.18
CA ARG A 154 -14.10 -17.39 -0.78
C ARG A 154 -15.55 -17.80 -0.59
N SER A 155 -16.13 -17.55 0.57
CA SER A 155 -17.51 -17.92 0.89
C SER A 155 -18.54 -17.27 -0.04
N ASP A 156 -19.55 -18.04 -0.45
CA ASP A 156 -20.72 -17.52 -1.18
C ASP A 156 -21.69 -16.74 -0.28
N VAL A 157 -21.60 -16.93 1.04
CA VAL A 157 -22.34 -16.12 2.02
C VAL A 157 -21.84 -14.68 1.99
N LYS A 158 -22.68 -13.77 1.47
CA LYS A 158 -22.38 -12.33 1.31
C LYS A 158 -21.76 -11.69 2.55
N ARG A 159 -22.30 -11.98 3.74
CA ARG A 159 -21.80 -11.42 5.01
C ARG A 159 -20.37 -11.89 5.32
N LYS A 160 -20.07 -13.18 5.12
CA LYS A 160 -18.71 -13.71 5.33
C LYS A 160 -17.74 -13.08 4.33
N PHE A 161 -18.12 -13.00 3.06
CA PHE A 161 -17.34 -12.32 2.02
C PHE A 161 -17.02 -10.88 2.40
N ALA A 162 -18.05 -10.10 2.78
CA ALA A 162 -17.88 -8.70 3.18
C ALA A 162 -16.91 -8.56 4.37
N ILE A 163 -17.05 -9.39 5.41
CA ILE A 163 -16.14 -9.37 6.56
C ILE A 163 -14.70 -9.69 6.13
N GLY A 164 -14.49 -10.76 5.36
CA GLY A 164 -13.17 -11.14 4.88
C GLY A 164 -12.52 -10.06 4.01
N ALA A 165 -13.28 -9.50 3.07
CA ALA A 165 -12.83 -8.43 2.19
C ALA A 165 -12.48 -7.15 2.96
N THR A 166 -13.28 -6.76 3.96
CA THR A 166 -12.99 -5.61 4.82
C THR A 166 -11.71 -5.81 5.62
N ILE A 167 -11.50 -6.99 6.21
CA ILE A 167 -10.29 -7.30 6.99
C ILE A 167 -9.04 -7.29 6.10
N ALA A 168 -9.13 -7.89 4.91
CA ALA A 168 -8.04 -7.84 3.94
C ALA A 168 -7.75 -6.40 3.48
N SER A 169 -8.79 -5.62 3.17
CA SER A 169 -8.67 -4.21 2.77
C SER A 169 -8.01 -3.36 3.87
N PHE A 170 -8.46 -3.51 5.12
CA PHE A 170 -7.87 -2.84 6.27
C PHE A 170 -6.40 -3.21 6.45
N SER A 171 -6.08 -4.50 6.35
CA SER A 171 -4.72 -5.01 6.53
C SER A 171 -3.77 -4.49 5.45
N GLY A 172 -4.19 -4.53 4.18
CA GLY A 172 -3.43 -3.95 3.08
C GLY A 172 -3.27 -2.44 3.24
N MET A 173 -4.30 -1.75 3.74
CA MET A 173 -4.25 -0.30 3.91
C MET A 173 -3.26 0.10 5.01
N MET A 174 -3.21 -0.66 6.10
CA MET A 174 -2.21 -0.47 7.13
C MET A 174 -0.80 -0.77 6.62
N ALA A 175 -0.60 -1.81 5.82
CA ALA A 175 0.70 -2.12 5.23
C ALA A 175 1.19 -1.03 4.27
N ASN A 176 0.32 -0.55 3.37
CA ASN A 176 0.59 0.60 2.50
C ASN A 176 0.96 1.85 3.31
N HIS A 177 0.18 2.15 4.35
CA HIS A 177 0.39 3.33 5.18
C HIS A 177 1.70 3.28 5.97
N MET A 178 2.02 2.15 6.62
CA MET A 178 3.29 2.02 7.34
C MET A 178 4.49 2.07 6.39
N THR A 179 4.37 1.47 5.21
CA THR A 179 5.41 1.58 4.17
C THR A 179 5.68 3.04 3.84
N GLY A 180 4.62 3.84 3.61
CA GLY A 180 4.75 5.27 3.34
C GLY A 180 5.40 6.03 4.50
N ASN A 181 5.02 5.74 5.75
CA ASN A 181 5.62 6.36 6.93
C ASN A 181 7.10 6.06 7.07
N LEU A 182 7.52 4.80 6.84
CA LEU A 182 8.92 4.40 6.91
C LEU A 182 9.74 5.04 5.79
N ILE A 183 9.21 5.14 4.57
CA ILE A 183 9.83 5.88 3.47
C ILE A 183 9.96 7.36 3.83
N TYR A 184 8.93 7.95 4.43
CA TYR A 184 8.96 9.34 4.85
C TYR A 184 10.02 9.59 5.93
N ILE A 185 10.13 8.71 6.93
CA ILE A 185 11.19 8.74 7.94
C ILE A 185 12.57 8.60 7.29
N ALA A 186 12.75 7.64 6.38
CA ALA A 186 13.99 7.48 5.63
C ALA A 186 14.35 8.75 4.85
N SER A 187 13.33 9.41 4.29
CA SER A 187 13.52 10.54 3.39
C SER A 187 14.00 11.83 4.04
N VAL A 188 13.80 11.95 5.36
CA VAL A 188 14.36 13.06 6.15
C VAL A 188 15.73 12.72 6.76
N ASN A 189 16.40 11.68 6.26
CA ASN A 189 17.75 11.24 6.67
C ASN A 189 17.85 10.51 8.02
N TYR A 190 16.81 9.79 8.44
CA TYR A 190 16.93 8.91 9.62
C TYR A 190 17.57 7.55 9.31
N PHE A 191 17.45 7.07 8.08
CA PHE A 191 17.97 5.76 7.68
C PHE A 191 19.10 5.86 6.65
N VAL A 192 19.00 6.79 5.70
CA VAL A 192 19.97 6.96 4.60
C VAL A 192 20.05 8.44 4.19
N GLN A 193 21.24 8.94 3.88
CA GLN A 193 21.42 10.26 3.30
C GLN A 193 21.03 10.27 1.81
N LEU A 194 19.80 10.67 1.50
CA LEU A 194 19.27 10.59 0.13
C LEU A 194 19.77 11.69 -0.81
N ARG A 195 20.43 12.74 -0.29
CA ARG A 195 21.07 13.76 -1.13
C ARG A 195 22.16 13.15 -2.01
N GLY A 196 23.03 12.30 -1.44
CA GLY A 196 24.07 11.60 -2.20
C GLY A 196 23.51 10.66 -3.26
N VAL A 197 22.40 9.97 -2.97
CA VAL A 197 21.68 9.12 -3.94
C VAL A 197 21.15 9.97 -5.10
N LYS A 198 20.53 11.12 -4.80
CA LYS A 198 20.06 12.05 -5.83
C LYS A 198 21.20 12.54 -6.72
N ASP A 199 22.32 12.95 -6.12
CA ASP A 199 23.45 13.50 -6.86
C ASP A 199 24.09 12.43 -7.77
N ALA A 200 24.13 11.17 -7.32
CA ALA A 200 24.54 10.05 -8.15
C ALA A 200 23.59 9.83 -9.33
N LEU A 201 22.26 9.87 -9.12
CA LEU A 201 21.28 9.74 -10.21
C LEU A 201 21.40 10.88 -11.23
N VAL A 202 21.60 12.13 -10.78
CA VAL A 202 21.81 13.27 -11.69
C VAL A 202 23.07 13.06 -12.54
N LYS A 203 24.17 12.57 -11.95
CA LYS A 203 25.40 12.22 -12.69
C LYS A 203 25.20 11.09 -13.70
N LEU A 204 24.26 10.19 -13.46
CA LEU A 204 23.86 9.11 -14.38
C LEU A 204 22.89 9.57 -15.48
N GLY A 205 22.58 10.87 -15.58
CA GLY A 205 21.74 11.44 -16.64
C GLY A 205 20.28 11.71 -16.23
N PHE A 206 19.91 11.49 -14.96
CA PHE A 206 18.56 11.77 -14.46
C PHE A 206 18.41 13.23 -13.99
N SER A 207 18.89 14.20 -14.77
CA SER A 207 18.83 15.64 -14.43
C SER A 207 17.39 16.17 -14.34
N TRP A 208 16.44 15.50 -15.00
CA TRP A 208 15.00 15.76 -14.91
C TRP A 208 14.37 15.35 -13.58
N LEU A 209 15.05 14.54 -12.76
CA LEU A 209 14.54 14.08 -11.47
C LEU A 209 14.69 15.18 -10.41
N THR A 210 13.55 15.78 -10.04
CA THR A 210 13.53 16.75 -8.93
C THR A 210 13.62 16.03 -7.59
N SER A 211 13.99 16.74 -6.53
CA SER A 211 14.13 16.12 -5.20
C SER A 211 12.78 15.65 -4.66
N GLY A 212 11.84 16.58 -4.47
CA GLY A 212 10.60 16.33 -3.71
C GLY A 212 10.81 15.83 -2.28
N LEU A 213 12.06 15.70 -1.79
CA LEU A 213 12.34 15.26 -0.44
C LEU A 213 11.80 16.28 0.58
N PRO A 214 11.29 15.83 1.74
CA PRO A 214 10.80 16.73 2.77
C PRO A 214 11.93 17.64 3.27
N LYS A 215 11.62 18.92 3.47
CA LYS A 215 12.55 19.91 4.03
C LYS A 215 12.27 20.11 5.52
N ILE A 216 12.40 19.02 6.28
CA ILE A 216 12.00 18.95 7.67
C ILE A 216 13.22 18.61 8.51
N ASP A 217 13.33 19.26 9.67
CA ASP A 217 14.32 18.89 10.67
C ASP A 217 14.00 17.48 11.19
N PRO A 218 14.94 16.52 11.08
CA PRO A 218 14.74 15.17 11.59
C PRO A 218 14.22 15.17 13.03
N THR A 219 14.76 16.04 13.90
CA THR A 219 14.41 16.07 15.34
C THR A 219 12.94 16.37 15.60
N GLY A 220 12.24 17.02 14.65
CA GLY A 220 10.82 17.37 14.75
C GLY A 220 9.85 16.26 14.34
N LEU A 221 10.32 15.12 13.81
CA LEU A 221 9.42 14.08 13.29
C LEU A 221 8.48 13.50 14.35
N GLY A 222 8.94 13.31 15.59
CA GLY A 222 8.08 12.80 16.66
C GLY A 222 6.86 13.69 16.88
N ALA A 223 7.07 15.01 16.96
CA ALA A 223 5.98 15.98 17.10
C ALA A 223 5.02 15.95 15.90
N ILE A 224 5.54 15.83 14.67
CA ILE A 224 4.73 15.71 13.45
C ILE A 224 3.83 14.47 13.53
N PHE A 225 4.38 13.31 13.88
CA PHE A 225 3.59 12.08 14.00
C PHE A 225 2.56 12.14 15.14
N THR A 226 2.88 12.79 16.26
CA THR A 226 1.92 13.05 17.35
C THR A 226 0.75 13.91 16.86
N ILE A 227 1.03 15.03 16.20
CA ILE A 227 -0.01 15.97 15.72
C ILE A 227 -0.87 15.33 14.63
N LEU A 228 -0.25 14.57 13.72
CA LEU A 228 -0.95 13.93 12.60
C LEU A 228 -1.64 12.62 12.98
N PHE A 229 -1.35 12.04 14.16
CA PHE A 229 -1.96 10.79 14.59
C PHE A 229 -3.50 10.76 14.46
N PRO A 230 -4.27 11.70 15.03
CA PRO A 230 -5.74 11.68 14.91
C PRO A 230 -6.21 11.80 13.46
N VAL A 231 -5.57 12.67 12.66
CA VAL A 231 -5.88 12.85 11.24
C VAL A 231 -5.64 11.56 10.48
N SER A 232 -4.48 10.92 10.71
CA SER A 232 -4.12 9.64 10.13
C SER A 232 -5.13 8.55 10.50
N VAL A 233 -5.56 8.45 11.76
CA VAL A 233 -6.57 7.46 12.18
C VAL A 233 -7.87 7.64 11.38
N ILE A 234 -8.39 8.86 11.31
CA ILE A 234 -9.63 9.18 10.59
C ILE A 234 -9.48 8.87 9.09
N GLU A 235 -8.41 9.38 8.48
CA GLU A 235 -8.12 9.19 7.06
C GLU A 235 -8.00 7.71 6.71
N ARG A 236 -7.28 6.93 7.52
CA ARG A 236 -7.08 5.50 7.27
C ARG A 236 -8.34 4.68 7.44
N ILE A 237 -9.20 5.01 8.42
CA ILE A 237 -10.50 4.36 8.59
C ILE A 237 -11.41 4.70 7.40
N ALA A 238 -11.50 5.98 7.01
CA ALA A 238 -12.33 6.43 5.90
C ALA A 238 -11.92 5.78 4.57
N LEU A 239 -10.63 5.79 4.24
CA LEU A 239 -10.10 5.16 3.03
C LEU A 239 -10.30 3.65 3.03
N THR A 240 -10.17 2.99 4.20
CA THR A 240 -10.46 1.56 4.34
C THR A 240 -11.92 1.26 4.04
N ILE A 241 -12.86 2.04 4.59
CA ILE A 241 -14.31 1.85 4.36
C ILE A 241 -14.62 2.00 2.86
N ILE A 242 -14.16 3.09 2.23
CA ILE A 242 -14.39 3.36 0.81
C ILE A 242 -13.81 2.22 -0.05
N SER A 243 -12.56 1.85 0.21
CA SER A 243 -11.87 0.81 -0.55
C SER A 243 -12.51 -0.57 -0.36
N ALA A 244 -12.95 -0.92 0.85
CA ALA A 244 -13.67 -2.16 1.12
C ALA A 244 -15.02 -2.20 0.39
N LEU A 245 -15.79 -1.11 0.39
CA LEU A 245 -17.07 -1.03 -0.33
C LEU A 245 -16.88 -1.20 -1.85
N ILE A 246 -15.90 -0.52 -2.43
CA ILE A 246 -15.54 -0.67 -3.85
C ILE A 246 -15.13 -2.12 -4.13
N CYS A 247 -14.25 -2.69 -3.30
CA CYS A 247 -13.79 -4.06 -3.44
C CYS A 247 -14.94 -5.07 -3.40
N ILE A 248 -15.83 -4.95 -2.43
CA ILE A 248 -16.99 -5.83 -2.28
C ILE A 248 -17.89 -5.71 -3.51
N GLY A 249 -18.20 -4.49 -3.95
CA GLY A 249 -19.07 -4.23 -5.11
C GLY A 249 -18.50 -4.80 -6.41
N VAL A 250 -17.24 -4.46 -6.73
CA VAL A 250 -16.56 -4.94 -7.95
C VAL A 250 -16.45 -6.45 -7.96
N THR A 251 -16.01 -7.04 -6.85
CA THR A 251 -15.81 -8.49 -6.73
C THR A 251 -17.13 -9.24 -6.86
N TYR A 252 -18.21 -8.72 -6.27
CA TYR A 252 -19.54 -9.32 -6.36
C TYR A 252 -20.07 -9.32 -7.80
N THR A 253 -19.93 -8.20 -8.50
CA THR A 253 -20.33 -8.06 -9.91
C THR A 253 -19.54 -9.02 -10.80
N LEU A 254 -18.23 -9.14 -10.58
CA LEU A 254 -17.38 -10.07 -11.32
C LEU A 254 -17.77 -11.53 -11.08
N LYS A 255 -17.99 -11.94 -9.82
CA LYS A 255 -18.48 -13.29 -9.50
C LYS A 255 -19.80 -13.60 -10.21
N ARG A 256 -20.74 -12.64 -10.24
CA ARG A 256 -22.02 -12.78 -10.96
C ARG A 256 -21.89 -12.88 -12.47
N SER A 257 -20.88 -12.23 -13.05
CA SER A 257 -20.59 -12.31 -14.49
C SER A 257 -19.89 -13.63 -14.91
N GLY A 258 -19.67 -14.56 -13.98
CA GLY A 258 -18.96 -15.82 -14.24
C GLY A 258 -17.44 -15.72 -14.13
N PHE A 259 -16.88 -14.56 -13.76
CA PHE A 259 -15.46 -14.40 -13.56
C PHE A 259 -15.03 -15.10 -12.25
N ARG A 260 -14.24 -16.18 -12.38
CA ARG A 260 -13.66 -16.94 -11.27
C ARG A 260 -12.20 -16.54 -11.07
N PHE A 261 -11.82 -16.28 -9.83
CA PHE A 261 -10.47 -15.92 -9.39
C PHE A 261 -10.05 -16.71 -8.16
#